data_AF-A0A222F8H2-F1
#
_entry.id   AF-A0A222F8H2-F1
#
_cell.length_a   1.000
_cell.length_b   1.000
_cell.length_c   1.000
_cell.angle_alpha   90.00
_cell.angle_beta   90.00
_cell.angle_gamma   90.00
#
_symmetry.space_group_name_H-M   'P 1'
#
loop_
_entity.id
_entity.type
_entity.pdbx_description
1 polymer ?
#
loop_
_entity_poly.entity_id
_entity_poly.type
_entity_poly.pdbx_seq_one_letter_code
_entity_poly.pdbx_strand_id
1 'polypeptide(L)'
;MRLIPLYFVLLFLIIPLQNSSAQEAVRTPLEIGPSGEEYLKSLRFRRIGTDVGYFDPTAPAPELKTDQQPDKETGENGEASDRGNQSRGGEVNSVRWTIGLVMALVLGAIFYLFLRFGGNISVSLKRESGNISRNRPKGQPDAPAWATRTGSLEDILRTSDRRLALIQLMRKALSTTVSANGILMQRSWTARDALRHLPSTQSHLDRLRELVLASERVQFGGRDVSEEEFRSHVDGCRPLLGTGAS
;
A
#
# COMPACT_ATOMS: atom_id res chain seq x y z
N MET A 1 7.96 -15.14 22.34
CA MET A 1 8.89 -14.95 21.19
C MET A 1 9.43 -16.30 20.71
N ARG A 2 8.70 -17.13 19.94
CA ARG A 2 9.24 -18.31 19.18
C ARG A 2 8.32 -18.77 18.03
N LEU A 3 7.58 -17.87 17.37
CA LEU A 3 6.66 -18.23 16.26
C LEU A 3 7.18 -17.83 14.87
N ILE A 4 8.27 -17.06 14.82
CA ILE A 4 8.89 -16.60 13.58
C ILE A 4 9.45 -17.75 12.71
N PRO A 5 10.11 -18.81 13.25
CA PRO A 5 10.66 -19.85 12.38
C PRO A 5 9.58 -20.72 11.73
N LEU A 6 8.40 -20.86 12.36
CA LEU A 6 7.31 -21.69 11.83
C LEU A 6 6.62 -21.04 10.61
N TYR A 7 6.53 -19.70 10.61
CA TYR A 7 5.95 -18.94 9.50
C TYR A 7 6.81 -19.04 8.24
N PHE A 8 8.15 -19.05 8.39
CA PHE A 8 9.08 -19.23 7.27
C PHE A 8 8.99 -20.62 6.63
N VAL A 9 8.79 -21.67 7.44
CA VAL A 9 8.63 -23.04 6.91
C VAL A 9 7.32 -23.19 6.13
N LEU A 10 6.24 -22.56 6.60
CA LEU A 10 4.95 -22.57 5.89
C LEU A 10 5.01 -21.75 4.59
N LEU A 11 5.73 -20.62 4.59
CA LEU A 11 5.87 -19.77 3.40
C LEU A 11 6.67 -20.47 2.28
N PHE A 12 7.69 -21.27 2.64
CA PHE A 12 8.46 -22.04 1.66
C PHE A 12 7.66 -23.18 1.02
N LEU A 13 6.62 -23.69 1.68
CA LEU A 13 5.79 -24.77 1.15
C LEU A 13 4.74 -24.30 0.13
N ILE A 14 4.50 -22.98 0.03
CA ILE A 14 3.42 -22.37 -0.79
C ILE A 14 3.98 -21.61 -2.01
N ILE A 15 5.29 -21.60 -2.26
CA ILE A 15 5.84 -21.03 -3.48
C ILE A 15 5.92 -22.15 -4.53
N PRO A 16 4.93 -22.32 -5.43
CA PRO A 16 5.22 -23.00 -6.67
C PRO A 16 6.31 -22.20 -7.38
N LEU A 17 7.41 -22.85 -7.77
CA LEU A 17 8.32 -22.31 -8.78
C LEU A 17 7.48 -22.09 -10.05
N GLN A 18 6.93 -20.89 -10.20
CA GLN A 18 6.31 -20.46 -11.43
C GLN A 18 7.44 -20.19 -12.42
N ASN A 19 7.89 -21.25 -13.10
CA ASN A 19 8.70 -21.14 -14.29
C ASN A 19 7.79 -20.56 -15.39
N SER A 20 7.73 -19.24 -15.46
CA SER A 20 7.09 -18.54 -16.56
C SER A 20 8.02 -18.62 -17.78
N SER A 21 7.75 -19.56 -18.67
CA SER A 21 8.35 -19.59 -19.99
C SER A 21 7.63 -18.59 -20.88
N ALA A 22 8.19 -17.39 -21.05
CA ALA A 22 7.76 -16.44 -22.06
C ALA A 22 8.37 -16.83 -23.41
N GLN A 23 7.65 -16.63 -24.51
CA GLN A 23 8.23 -16.76 -25.85
C GLN A 23 9.38 -15.77 -25.99
N GLU A 24 10.61 -16.30 -26.09
CA GLU A 24 11.79 -15.50 -26.33
C GLU A 24 11.73 -14.98 -27.77
N ALA A 25 11.72 -13.66 -27.93
CA ALA A 25 11.74 -13.05 -29.24
C ALA A 25 13.01 -13.51 -29.97
N VAL A 26 12.86 -13.99 -31.21
CA VAL A 26 13.98 -14.40 -32.05
C VAL A 26 14.86 -13.17 -32.29
N ARG A 27 15.92 -13.04 -31.49
CA ARG A 27 16.95 -12.01 -31.67
C ARG A 27 17.86 -12.48 -32.79
N THR A 28 17.98 -11.71 -33.85
CA THR A 28 19.02 -11.94 -34.86
C THR A 28 20.37 -11.85 -34.14
N PRO A 29 21.22 -12.90 -34.18
CA PRO A 29 22.52 -12.85 -33.54
C PRO A 29 23.33 -11.73 -34.20
N LEU A 30 23.72 -10.73 -33.40
CA LEU A 30 24.56 -9.64 -33.86
C LEU A 30 25.97 -10.20 -34.10
N GLU A 31 26.43 -10.21 -35.35
CA GLU A 31 27.79 -10.59 -35.67
C GLU A 31 28.75 -9.52 -35.14
N ILE A 32 29.39 -9.81 -34.01
CA ILE A 32 30.36 -8.92 -33.38
C ILE A 32 31.69 -9.08 -34.12
N GLY A 33 32.10 -8.06 -34.86
CA GLY A 33 33.43 -8.03 -35.47
C GLY A 33 34.56 -7.87 -34.43
N PRO A 34 35.84 -8.04 -34.82
CA PRO A 34 36.98 -7.99 -33.91
C PRO A 34 37.08 -6.70 -33.08
N SER A 35 36.71 -5.56 -33.67
CA SER A 35 36.66 -4.26 -32.98
C SER A 35 35.53 -4.17 -31.95
N GLY A 36 34.41 -4.86 -32.18
CA GLY A 36 33.30 -4.94 -31.24
C GLY A 36 33.66 -5.78 -30.00
N GLU A 37 34.44 -6.84 -30.16
CA GLU A 37 34.94 -7.65 -29.04
C GLU A 37 35.88 -6.85 -28.13
N GLU A 38 36.79 -6.05 -28.71
CA GLU A 38 37.68 -5.17 -27.95
C GLU A 38 36.89 -4.10 -27.18
N TYR A 39 35.87 -3.53 -27.80
CA TYR A 39 34.96 -2.58 -27.16
C TYR A 39 34.23 -3.22 -25.97
N LEU A 40 33.66 -4.41 -26.12
CA LEU A 40 32.99 -5.13 -25.02
C LEU A 40 33.97 -5.49 -23.88
N LYS A 41 35.20 -5.87 -24.23
CA LYS A 41 36.26 -6.15 -23.25
C LYS A 41 36.61 -4.90 -22.43
N SER A 42 36.58 -3.71 -23.04
CA SER A 42 36.83 -2.42 -22.35
C SER A 42 35.73 -2.04 -21.34
N LEU A 43 34.51 -2.54 -21.57
CA LEU A 43 33.33 -2.27 -20.74
C LEU A 43 33.11 -3.32 -19.64
N ARG A 44 33.81 -4.45 -19.70
CA ARG A 44 33.75 -5.51 -18.68
C ARG A 44 34.10 -4.90 -17.31
N PHE A 45 33.26 -5.15 -16.30
CA PHE A 45 33.33 -4.60 -14.92
C PHE A 45 32.86 -3.15 -14.71
N ARG A 46 32.37 -2.44 -15.74
CA ARG A 46 31.86 -1.06 -15.57
C ARG A 46 30.37 -0.97 -15.22
N ARG A 47 29.67 -2.09 -15.04
CA ARG A 47 28.20 -2.18 -14.86
C ARG A 47 27.42 -1.42 -15.95
N ILE A 48 27.95 -1.37 -17.16
CA ILE A 48 27.28 -0.77 -18.32
C ILE A 48 26.59 -1.90 -19.07
N GLY A 49 25.28 -1.77 -19.29
CA GLY A 49 24.51 -2.71 -20.11
C GLY A 49 24.78 -2.44 -21.60
N THR A 50 25.27 -3.46 -22.31
CA THR A 50 25.65 -3.37 -23.74
C THR A 50 24.78 -4.24 -24.64
N ASP A 51 23.75 -4.89 -24.09
CA ASP A 51 22.84 -5.75 -24.82
C ASP A 51 21.73 -4.91 -25.46
N VAL A 52 22.00 -4.40 -26.66
CA VAL A 52 21.02 -3.71 -27.51
C VAL A 52 20.98 -4.41 -28.86
N GLY A 53 19.97 -5.23 -29.06
CA GLY A 53 19.63 -5.79 -30.37
C GLY A 53 18.55 -4.94 -31.04
N TYR A 54 18.77 -4.52 -32.28
CA TYR A 54 17.74 -3.88 -33.09
C TYR A 54 16.93 -4.95 -33.83
N PHE A 55 15.61 -4.79 -33.83
CA PHE A 55 14.72 -5.59 -34.67
C PHE A 55 14.84 -5.12 -36.12
N ASP A 56 14.99 -6.06 -37.05
CA ASP A 56 14.93 -5.75 -38.48
C ASP A 56 13.46 -5.53 -38.88
N PRO A 57 13.05 -4.29 -39.23
CA PRO A 57 11.66 -4.00 -39.59
C PRO A 57 11.25 -4.62 -40.92
N THR A 58 12.19 -5.15 -41.71
CA THR A 58 11.92 -5.81 -42.99
C THR A 58 11.76 -7.32 -42.86
N ALA A 59 12.12 -7.90 -41.70
CA ALA A 59 11.90 -9.31 -41.44
C ALA A 59 10.40 -9.60 -41.27
N PRO A 60 9.90 -10.75 -41.76
CA PRO A 60 8.52 -11.16 -41.52
C PRO A 60 8.28 -11.29 -40.01
N ALA A 61 7.08 -10.90 -39.58
CA ALA A 61 6.70 -11.01 -38.17
C ALA A 61 6.88 -12.46 -37.69
N PRO A 62 7.49 -12.68 -36.50
CA PRO A 62 7.68 -14.02 -35.98
C PRO A 62 6.34 -14.72 -35.81
N GLU A 63 6.27 -15.99 -36.21
CA GLU A 63 5.04 -16.77 -36.14
C GLU A 63 4.54 -16.88 -34.69
N LEU A 64 3.39 -16.27 -34.41
CA LEU A 64 2.72 -16.38 -33.13
C LEU A 64 2.09 -17.77 -33.03
N LYS A 65 2.80 -18.70 -32.36
CA LYS A 65 2.22 -19.98 -31.98
C LYS A 65 1.17 -19.73 -30.89
N THR A 66 -0.06 -19.53 -31.33
CA THR A 66 -1.23 -19.28 -30.46
C THR A 66 -1.75 -20.58 -29.83
N ASP A 67 -1.27 -21.73 -30.32
CA ASP A 67 -1.71 -23.06 -29.92
C ASP A 67 -0.77 -23.73 -28.91
N GLN A 68 -0.05 -22.95 -28.09
CA GLN A 68 0.71 -23.52 -26.98
C GLN A 68 -0.26 -24.11 -25.94
N GLN A 69 -0.59 -25.38 -26.10
CA GLN A 69 -1.04 -26.20 -25.01
C GLN A 69 0.18 -26.52 -24.13
N PRO A 70 0.05 -26.43 -22.81
CA PRO A 70 1.13 -26.79 -21.91
C PRO A 70 1.59 -28.22 -22.26
N ASP A 71 2.89 -28.39 -22.44
CA ASP A 71 3.47 -29.72 -22.63
C ASP A 71 2.96 -30.60 -21.49
N LYS A 72 2.14 -31.59 -21.86
CA LYS A 72 1.69 -32.60 -20.93
C LYS A 72 2.96 -33.36 -20.58
N GLU A 73 3.44 -33.16 -19.35
CA GLU A 73 4.66 -33.78 -18.81
C GLU A 73 4.69 -35.25 -19.22
N THR A 74 5.40 -35.52 -20.32
CA THR A 74 5.75 -36.86 -20.73
C THR A 74 6.97 -37.13 -19.91
N GLY A 75 6.74 -37.69 -18.71
CA GLY A 75 7.80 -38.25 -17.92
C GLY A 75 8.58 -39.20 -18.82
N GLU A 76 9.78 -38.79 -19.18
CA GLU A 76 10.79 -39.69 -19.71
C GLU A 76 11.02 -40.76 -18.65
N ASN A 77 10.47 -41.94 -18.89
CA ASN A 77 11.19 -43.21 -18.78
C ASN A 77 10.45 -44.20 -19.67
N GLY A 78 11.11 -44.58 -20.76
CA GLY A 78 10.67 -45.70 -21.56
C GLY A 78 10.63 -46.96 -20.72
N GLU A 79 9.57 -47.75 -20.90
CA GLU A 79 9.68 -49.13 -21.33
C GLU A 79 8.28 -49.70 -21.52
N ALA A 80 8.04 -50.19 -22.73
CA ALA A 80 6.91 -51.04 -23.02
C ALA A 80 7.01 -52.31 -22.17
N SER A 81 5.95 -52.64 -21.43
CA SER A 81 5.57 -54.03 -21.16
C SER A 81 4.15 -54.10 -20.63
N ASP A 82 3.28 -54.55 -21.52
CA ASP A 82 2.13 -55.39 -21.23
C ASP A 82 2.45 -56.42 -20.13
N ARG A 83 1.77 -56.34 -18.98
CA ARG A 83 1.35 -57.48 -18.14
C ARG A 83 0.68 -57.05 -16.85
N GLY A 84 -0.49 -57.65 -16.60
CA GLY A 84 -0.71 -58.29 -15.30
C GLY A 84 -1.35 -57.44 -14.22
N ASN A 85 -2.67 -57.36 -14.28
CA ASN A 85 -3.54 -57.30 -13.11
C ASN A 85 -3.16 -58.38 -12.08
N GLN A 86 -2.35 -58.08 -11.07
CA GLN A 86 -2.29 -58.86 -9.82
C GLN A 86 -1.56 -58.12 -8.68
N SER A 87 -2.34 -57.78 -7.65
CA SER A 87 -1.97 -57.85 -6.23
C SER A 87 -0.84 -56.96 -5.70
N ARG A 88 -1.19 -55.75 -5.20
CA ARG A 88 -0.46 -55.12 -4.09
C ARG A 88 -1.37 -54.20 -3.25
N GLY A 89 -2.38 -54.79 -2.61
CA GLY A 89 -3.36 -54.11 -1.76
C GLY A 89 -2.91 -53.75 -0.33
N GLY A 90 -1.60 -53.77 -0.02
CA GLY A 90 -1.10 -53.56 1.34
C GLY A 90 -0.38 -52.23 1.61
N GLU A 91 0.34 -51.68 0.63
CA GLU A 91 1.28 -50.55 0.85
C GLU A 91 0.70 -49.17 0.53
N VAL A 92 -0.26 -49.08 -0.39
CA VAL A 92 -0.88 -47.80 -0.76
C VAL A 92 -1.81 -47.30 0.35
N ASN A 93 -2.32 -48.20 1.19
CA ASN A 93 -3.23 -47.84 2.28
C ASN A 93 -2.49 -47.23 3.47
N SER A 94 -1.27 -47.69 3.77
CA SER A 94 -0.46 -47.16 4.88
C SER A 94 0.02 -45.75 4.60
N VAL A 95 0.52 -45.47 3.38
CA VAL A 95 0.97 -44.12 3.00
C VAL A 95 -0.19 -43.13 2.93
N ARG A 96 -1.36 -43.55 2.42
CA ARG A 96 -2.56 -42.68 2.41
C ARG A 96 -3.09 -42.43 3.82
N TRP A 97 -2.99 -43.40 4.71
CA TRP A 97 -3.41 -43.26 6.10
C TRP A 97 -2.45 -42.39 6.92
N THR A 98 -1.14 -42.50 6.71
CA THR A 98 -0.16 -41.61 7.35
C THR A 98 -0.28 -40.17 6.86
N ILE A 99 -0.48 -39.97 5.55
CA ILE A 99 -0.78 -38.65 4.98
C ILE A 99 -2.09 -38.09 5.57
N GLY A 100 -3.12 -38.93 5.70
CA GLY A 100 -4.39 -38.55 6.32
C GLY A 100 -4.21 -38.13 7.79
N LEU A 101 -3.41 -38.85 8.56
CA LEU A 101 -3.09 -38.52 9.95
C LEU A 101 -2.32 -37.21 10.07
N VAL A 102 -1.32 -36.98 9.22
CA VAL A 102 -0.55 -35.73 9.19
C VAL A 102 -1.46 -34.56 8.83
N MET A 103 -2.29 -34.71 7.81
CA MET A 103 -3.26 -33.68 7.42
C MET A 103 -4.27 -33.39 8.52
N ALA A 104 -4.80 -34.42 9.18
CA ALA A 104 -5.73 -34.25 10.31
C ALA A 104 -5.07 -33.51 11.47
N LEU A 105 -3.78 -33.78 11.75
CA LEU A 105 -3.02 -33.11 12.80
C LEU A 105 -2.76 -31.65 12.44
N VAL A 106 -2.40 -31.35 11.19
CA VAL A 106 -2.22 -29.98 10.69
C VAL A 106 -3.53 -29.21 10.75
N LEU A 107 -4.64 -29.79 10.27
CA LEU A 107 -5.96 -29.17 10.30
C LEU A 107 -6.44 -28.92 11.73
N GLY A 108 -6.20 -29.88 12.62
CA GLY A 108 -6.48 -29.76 14.05
C GLY A 108 -5.66 -28.66 14.72
N ALA A 109 -4.38 -28.52 14.37
CA ALA A 109 -3.53 -27.44 14.88
C ALA A 109 -3.99 -26.06 14.37
N ILE A 110 -4.37 -25.95 13.11
CA ILE A 110 -4.96 -24.74 12.53
C ILE A 110 -6.27 -24.40 13.25
N PHE A 111 -7.17 -25.38 13.42
CA PHE A 111 -8.44 -25.20 14.11
C PHE A 111 -8.24 -24.76 15.56
N TYR A 112 -7.34 -25.42 16.30
CA TYR A 112 -6.96 -25.02 17.65
C TYR A 112 -6.42 -23.58 17.71
N LEU A 113 -5.62 -23.16 16.71
CA LEU A 113 -5.14 -21.79 16.59
C LEU A 113 -6.29 -20.80 16.39
N PHE A 114 -7.27 -21.14 15.55
CA PHE A 114 -8.48 -20.34 15.38
C PHE A 114 -9.33 -20.27 16.65
N LEU A 115 -9.44 -21.34 17.44
CA LEU A 115 -10.14 -21.27 18.73
C LEU A 115 -9.37 -20.44 19.76
N ARG A 116 -8.04 -20.60 19.80
CA ARG A 116 -7.18 -19.95 20.82
C ARG A 116 -6.92 -18.47 20.53
N PHE A 117 -6.89 -18.08 19.26
CA PHE A 117 -6.52 -16.74 18.79
C PHE A 117 -7.54 -16.07 17.86
N GLY A 118 -8.55 -16.79 17.35
CA GLY A 118 -9.49 -16.31 16.32
C GLY A 118 -10.77 -15.64 16.84
N GLY A 119 -10.92 -15.42 18.15
CA GLY A 119 -12.09 -14.76 18.75
C GLY A 119 -12.35 -13.30 18.32
N ASN A 120 -11.47 -12.69 17.51
CA ASN A 120 -11.57 -11.28 17.09
C ASN A 120 -11.70 -11.06 15.58
N ILE A 121 -11.86 -12.11 14.77
CA ILE A 121 -12.01 -11.95 13.31
C ILE A 121 -13.50 -11.98 12.96
N SER A 122 -14.20 -10.87 13.24
CA SER A 122 -15.51 -10.62 12.66
C SER A 122 -15.32 -10.17 11.21
N VAL A 123 -15.57 -11.07 10.26
CA VAL A 123 -15.62 -10.73 8.84
C VAL A 123 -17.02 -10.21 8.56
N SER A 124 -17.21 -8.89 8.68
CA SER A 124 -18.41 -8.24 8.15
C SER A 124 -18.35 -8.27 6.63
N LEU A 125 -19.08 -9.21 6.02
CA LEU A 125 -19.28 -9.27 4.57
C LEU A 125 -20.23 -8.12 4.17
N LYS A 126 -19.67 -6.93 3.99
CA LYS A 126 -20.37 -5.83 3.33
C LYS A 126 -20.22 -6.02 1.83
N ARG A 127 -21.32 -6.38 1.16
CA ARG A 127 -21.42 -6.37 -0.30
C ARG A 127 -21.47 -4.92 -0.75
N GLU A 128 -20.39 -4.42 -1.32
CA GLU A 128 -20.36 -3.11 -1.95
C GLU A 128 -19.63 -3.24 -3.30
N SER A 129 -20.43 -3.16 -4.35
CA SER A 129 -20.02 -3.05 -5.75
C SER A 129 -19.37 -1.69 -5.99
N GLY A 130 -18.19 -1.66 -6.60
CA GLY A 130 -17.68 -0.46 -7.28
C GLY A 130 -16.30 0.04 -6.84
N ASN A 131 -15.35 -0.14 -7.77
CA ASN A 131 -14.04 0.48 -7.87
C ASN A 131 -12.90 -0.04 -6.95
N ILE A 132 -11.86 -0.56 -7.59
CA ILE A 132 -10.65 -1.12 -6.96
C ILE A 132 -9.88 0.04 -6.30
N SER A 133 -10.00 0.18 -4.99
CA SER A 133 -9.10 1.04 -4.21
C SER A 133 -7.98 0.21 -3.59
N ARG A 134 -6.76 0.64 -3.85
CA ARG A 134 -5.50 0.08 -3.38
C ARG A 134 -5.56 -0.09 -1.86
N ASN A 135 -5.29 -1.30 -1.39
CA ASN A 135 -5.33 -1.69 0.03
C ASN A 135 -4.29 -0.88 0.83
N ARG A 136 -4.70 0.29 1.36
CA ARG A 136 -3.86 1.14 2.20
C ARG A 136 -4.02 0.67 3.65
N PRO A 137 -2.93 0.48 4.41
CA PRO A 137 -3.02 0.05 5.80
C PRO A 137 -3.91 1.01 6.60
N LYS A 138 -4.98 0.44 7.16
CA LYS A 138 -5.98 1.08 8.02
C LYS A 138 -5.27 1.52 9.30
N GLY A 139 -4.74 2.74 9.30
CA GLY A 139 -3.94 3.26 10.42
C GLY A 139 -3.27 4.60 10.14
N GLN A 140 -3.15 5.00 8.87
CA GLN A 140 -2.75 6.37 8.54
C GLN A 140 -4.01 7.20 8.27
N PRO A 141 -4.29 8.26 9.04
CA PRO A 141 -5.37 9.16 8.71
C PRO A 141 -5.10 9.73 7.31
N ASP A 142 -6.10 9.63 6.42
CA ASP A 142 -6.06 10.29 5.11
C ASP A 142 -6.11 11.83 5.23
N ALA A 143 -6.35 12.32 6.45
CA ALA A 143 -6.28 13.73 6.79
C ALA A 143 -4.83 14.28 6.72
N PRO A 144 -4.66 15.53 6.31
CA PRO A 144 -3.36 16.19 6.25
C PRO A 144 -2.74 16.34 7.64
N ALA A 145 -1.41 16.45 7.71
CA ALA A 145 -0.68 16.48 8.99
C ALA A 145 -1.11 17.63 9.92
N TRP A 146 -1.57 18.75 9.36
CA TRP A 146 -2.10 19.87 10.13
C TRP A 146 -3.46 19.54 10.77
N ALA A 147 -4.25 18.61 10.24
CA ALA A 147 -5.55 18.22 10.80
C ALA A 147 -5.49 17.07 11.83
N THR A 148 -4.36 16.36 11.95
CA THR A 148 -4.34 15.05 12.65
C THR A 148 -4.37 15.10 14.19
N ARG A 149 -4.15 16.25 14.85
CA ARG A 149 -4.16 16.39 16.32
C ARG A 149 -4.46 17.82 16.73
N THR A 150 -5.71 18.12 17.08
CA THR A 150 -6.12 19.43 17.58
C THR A 150 -6.51 19.29 19.06
N GLY A 151 -5.84 20.01 19.96
CA GLY A 151 -6.13 19.99 21.40
C GLY A 151 -7.50 20.59 21.75
N SER A 152 -7.87 20.59 23.03
CA SER A 152 -9.03 21.35 23.51
C SER A 152 -8.82 22.86 23.31
N LEU A 153 -9.89 23.67 23.32
CA LEU A 153 -9.70 25.13 23.12
C LEU A 153 -8.97 25.69 24.35
N GLU A 154 -9.27 25.13 25.51
CA GLU A 154 -8.72 25.40 26.83
C GLU A 154 -7.21 25.15 26.84
N ASP A 155 -6.75 24.06 26.22
CA ASP A 155 -5.31 23.76 26.09
C ASP A 155 -4.60 24.80 25.22
N ILE A 156 -5.25 25.25 24.14
CA ILE A 156 -4.71 26.28 23.25
C ILE A 156 -4.59 27.61 23.99
N LEU A 157 -5.59 27.97 24.79
CA LEU A 157 -5.58 29.20 25.59
C LEU A 157 -4.51 29.20 26.68
N ARG A 158 -4.23 28.04 27.26
CA ARG A 158 -3.18 27.84 28.28
C ARG A 158 -1.76 27.85 27.72
N THR A 159 -1.59 27.75 26.41
CA THR A 159 -0.27 27.76 25.77
C THR A 159 0.38 29.14 25.92
N SER A 160 1.58 29.18 26.50
CA SER A 160 2.35 30.42 26.73
C SER A 160 2.92 31.02 25.45
N ASP A 161 3.36 30.18 24.51
CA ASP A 161 3.83 30.62 23.20
C ASP A 161 2.64 30.98 22.30
N ARG A 162 2.43 32.28 22.07
CA ARG A 162 1.34 32.81 21.25
C ARG A 162 1.48 32.49 19.77
N ARG A 163 2.70 32.30 19.26
CA ARG A 163 2.92 31.85 17.88
C ARG A 163 2.35 30.45 17.70
N LEU A 164 2.70 29.57 18.63
CA LEU A 164 2.26 28.19 18.64
C LEU A 164 0.75 28.06 18.94
N ALA A 165 0.23 28.87 19.86
CA ALA A 165 -1.20 28.93 20.17
C ALA A 165 -2.04 29.34 18.95
N LEU A 166 -1.60 30.33 18.18
CA LEU A 166 -2.29 30.77 16.96
C LEU A 166 -2.34 29.66 15.90
N ILE A 167 -1.23 28.92 15.72
CA ILE A 167 -1.19 27.78 14.79
C ILE A 167 -2.15 26.67 15.24
N GLN A 168 -2.21 26.38 16.53
CA GLN A 168 -3.16 25.38 17.04
C GLN A 168 -4.62 25.83 16.90
N LEU A 169 -4.90 27.11 17.15
CA LEU A 169 -6.23 27.70 16.96
C LEU A 169 -6.69 27.56 15.51
N MET A 170 -5.82 27.90 14.55
CA MET A 170 -6.08 27.73 13.12
C MET A 170 -6.41 26.28 12.78
N ARG A 171 -5.56 25.33 13.22
CA ARG A 171 -5.74 23.92 12.93
C ARG A 171 -7.08 23.42 13.45
N LYS A 172 -7.45 23.79 14.68
CA LYS A 172 -8.71 23.43 15.32
C LYS A 172 -9.92 24.04 14.63
N ALA A 173 -9.91 25.36 14.41
CA ALA A 173 -11.02 26.04 13.76
C ALA A 173 -11.27 25.47 12.36
N LEU A 174 -10.20 25.32 11.56
CA LEU A 174 -10.30 24.81 10.21
C LEU A 174 -10.74 23.33 10.19
N SER A 175 -10.20 22.47 11.05
CA SER A 175 -10.64 21.07 11.12
C SER A 175 -12.11 20.96 11.51
N THR A 176 -12.55 21.73 12.50
CA THR A 176 -13.96 21.72 12.95
C THR A 176 -14.89 22.20 11.85
N THR A 177 -14.56 23.29 11.15
CA THR A 177 -15.40 23.80 10.05
C THR A 177 -15.45 22.83 8.88
N VAL A 178 -14.33 22.23 8.49
CA VAL A 178 -14.27 21.27 7.38
C VAL A 178 -15.05 19.99 7.73
N SER A 179 -14.92 19.50 8.97
CA SER A 179 -15.69 18.36 9.47
C SER A 179 -17.19 18.66 9.58
N ALA A 180 -17.58 19.86 10.01
CA ALA A 180 -18.99 20.28 10.09
C ALA A 180 -19.66 20.33 8.70
N ASN A 181 -18.89 20.61 7.65
CA ASN A 181 -19.37 20.60 6.26
C ASN A 181 -19.26 19.20 5.60
N GLY A 182 -18.85 18.16 6.33
CA GLY A 182 -18.75 16.79 5.80
C GLY A 182 -17.66 16.60 4.74
N ILE A 183 -16.68 17.51 4.67
CA ILE A 183 -15.63 17.47 3.64
C ILE A 183 -14.53 16.49 4.08
N LEU A 184 -14.25 15.49 3.24
CA LEU A 184 -13.13 14.58 3.44
C LEU A 184 -11.83 15.23 2.98
N MET A 185 -10.91 15.48 3.92
CA MET A 185 -9.61 16.08 3.61
C MET A 185 -8.65 15.06 2.99
N GLN A 186 -7.89 15.48 1.99
CA GLN A 186 -6.80 14.68 1.43
C GLN A 186 -5.45 14.99 2.11
N ARG A 187 -4.55 14.01 2.15
CA ARG A 187 -3.23 14.14 2.79
C ARG A 187 -2.37 15.27 2.21
N SER A 188 -2.51 15.56 0.91
CA SER A 188 -1.75 16.60 0.21
C SER A 188 -2.31 18.01 0.43
N TRP A 189 -3.48 18.16 1.04
CA TRP A 189 -4.12 19.47 1.19
C TRP A 189 -3.39 20.35 2.20
N THR A 190 -3.12 21.57 1.79
CA THR A 190 -2.73 22.68 2.67
C THR A 190 -3.94 23.26 3.39
N ALA A 191 -3.71 24.12 4.39
CA ALA A 191 -4.79 24.86 5.05
C ALA A 191 -5.56 25.74 4.05
N ARG A 192 -4.85 26.33 3.06
CA ARG A 192 -5.47 27.08 1.95
C ARG A 192 -6.31 26.21 1.03
N ASP A 193 -5.89 24.98 0.74
CA ASP A 193 -6.70 24.05 -0.07
C ASP A 193 -8.01 23.74 0.65
N ALA A 194 -7.96 23.43 1.94
CA ALA A 194 -9.16 23.17 2.72
C ALA A 194 -10.13 24.36 2.73
N LEU A 195 -9.62 25.60 2.80
CA LEU A 195 -10.44 26.80 2.67
C LEU A 195 -11.15 26.92 1.31
N ARG A 196 -10.48 26.52 0.21
CA ARG A 196 -11.07 26.59 -1.14
C ARG A 196 -12.26 25.65 -1.33
N HIS A 197 -12.31 24.57 -0.55
CA HIS A 197 -13.37 23.57 -0.63
C HIS A 197 -14.57 23.87 0.28
N LEU A 198 -14.49 24.90 1.13
CA LEU A 198 -15.62 25.31 1.97
C LEU A 198 -16.66 26.08 1.15
N PRO A 199 -17.97 25.89 1.40
CA PRO A 199 -19.01 26.65 0.73
C PRO A 199 -18.91 28.14 1.09
N SER A 200 -19.01 29.00 0.07
CA SER A 200 -18.79 30.45 0.16
C SER A 200 -19.87 31.23 0.93
N THR A 201 -20.97 30.58 1.29
CA THR A 201 -22.14 31.19 1.94
C THR A 201 -22.03 31.31 3.46
N GLN A 202 -20.91 30.90 4.06
CA GLN A 202 -20.74 30.92 5.52
C GLN A 202 -20.33 32.31 6.04
N SER A 203 -21.09 32.86 6.99
CA SER A 203 -20.90 34.19 7.61
C SER A 203 -19.56 34.40 8.33
N HIS A 204 -18.76 33.35 8.50
CA HIS A 204 -17.50 33.37 9.25
C HIS A 204 -16.29 32.90 8.41
N LEU A 205 -16.47 32.68 7.11
CA LEU A 205 -15.40 32.23 6.22
C LEU A 205 -14.26 33.26 6.15
N ASP A 206 -14.59 34.55 6.09
CA ASP A 206 -13.57 35.60 6.03
C ASP A 206 -12.69 35.64 7.28
N ARG A 207 -13.27 35.40 8.46
CA ARG A 207 -12.52 35.28 9.73
C ARG A 207 -11.61 34.06 9.75
N LEU A 208 -12.08 32.94 9.22
CA LEU A 208 -11.26 31.72 9.08
C LEU A 208 -10.11 31.94 8.08
N ARG A 209 -10.37 32.67 6.98
CA ARG A 209 -9.35 33.05 5.99
C ARG A 209 -8.29 33.96 6.63
N GLU A 210 -8.70 34.99 7.37
CA GLU A 210 -7.80 35.86 8.14
C GLU A 210 -6.92 35.05 9.10
N LEU A 211 -7.50 34.10 9.84
CA LEU A 211 -6.77 33.25 10.77
C LEU A 211 -5.74 32.36 10.06
N VAL A 212 -6.09 31.74 8.93
CA VAL A 212 -5.15 30.94 8.13
C VAL A 212 -3.97 31.81 7.66
N LEU A 213 -4.25 32.98 7.09
CA LEU A 213 -3.20 33.89 6.64
C LEU A 213 -2.31 34.41 7.78
N ALA A 214 -2.89 34.71 8.94
CA ALA A 214 -2.14 35.11 10.12
C ALA A 214 -1.21 33.97 10.59
N SER A 215 -1.73 32.75 10.67
CA SER A 215 -0.94 31.57 11.04
C SER A 215 0.19 31.26 10.05
N GLU A 216 -0.04 31.44 8.74
CA GLU A 216 1.00 31.26 7.70
C GLU A 216 2.12 32.29 7.87
N ARG A 217 1.78 33.55 8.16
CA ARG A 217 2.77 34.60 8.42
C ARG A 217 3.62 34.32 9.65
N VAL A 218 3.06 33.68 10.67
CA VAL A 218 3.81 33.26 11.86
C VAL A 218 4.67 32.04 11.57
N GLN A 219 4.11 31.01 10.93
CA GLN A 219 4.77 29.74 10.66
C GLN A 219 5.94 29.88 9.68
N PHE A 220 5.76 30.65 8.61
CA PHE A 220 6.76 30.80 7.54
C PHE A 220 7.48 32.15 7.57
N GLY A 221 6.82 33.19 8.09
CA GLY A 221 7.38 34.54 8.15
C GLY A 221 8.02 34.91 9.49
N GLY A 222 7.96 34.03 10.50
CA GLY A 222 8.62 34.24 11.79
C GLY A 222 8.09 35.43 12.61
N ARG A 223 6.91 35.94 12.27
CA ARG A 223 6.28 37.10 12.93
C ARG A 223 5.85 36.76 14.36
N ASP A 224 6.08 37.69 15.28
CA ASP A 224 5.55 37.65 16.64
C ASP A 224 4.06 37.98 16.69
N VAL A 225 3.37 37.39 17.67
CA VAL A 225 1.94 37.59 17.91
C VAL A 225 1.79 38.14 19.32
N SER A 226 1.18 39.31 19.43
CA SER A 226 0.82 39.90 20.72
C SER A 226 -0.36 39.16 21.37
N GLU A 227 -0.51 39.29 22.68
CA GLU A 227 -1.66 38.73 23.40
C GLU A 227 -2.98 39.28 22.86
N GLU A 228 -3.01 40.58 22.57
CA GLU A 228 -4.18 41.28 22.07
C GLU A 228 -4.60 40.78 20.68
N GLU A 229 -3.63 40.59 19.78
CA GLU A 229 -3.85 40.04 18.43
C GLU A 229 -4.36 38.59 18.53
N PHE A 230 -3.78 37.78 19.41
CA PHE A 230 -4.26 36.41 19.65
C PHE A 230 -5.70 36.38 20.16
N ARG A 231 -6.05 37.21 21.16
CA ARG A 231 -7.41 37.27 21.72
C ARG A 231 -8.43 37.72 20.67
N SER A 232 -8.08 38.69 19.82
CA SER A 232 -8.93 39.11 18.70
C SER A 232 -9.25 37.95 17.75
N HIS A 233 -8.26 37.13 17.41
CA HIS A 233 -8.46 35.94 16.59
C HIS A 233 -9.31 34.86 17.27
N VAL A 234 -9.13 34.65 18.58
CA VAL A 234 -9.95 33.73 19.38
C VAL A 234 -11.42 34.16 19.37
N ASP A 235 -11.69 35.43 19.67
CA ASP A 235 -13.06 35.94 19.74
C ASP A 235 -13.76 35.89 18.37
N GLY A 236 -13.04 36.17 17.28
CA GLY A 236 -13.56 36.06 15.92
C GLY A 236 -13.87 34.62 15.48
N CYS A 237 -13.18 33.62 16.03
CA CYS A 237 -13.34 32.20 15.66
C CYS A 237 -14.14 31.38 16.66
N ARG A 238 -14.45 31.92 17.85
CA ARG A 238 -15.29 31.27 18.86
C ARG A 238 -16.65 30.78 18.30
N PRO A 239 -17.35 31.52 17.42
CA PRO A 239 -18.60 31.04 16.80
C PRO A 239 -18.43 29.77 15.95
N LEU A 240 -17.25 29.57 15.34
CA LEU A 240 -16.96 28.42 14.47
C LEU A 240 -16.66 27.14 15.24
N LEU A 241 -16.24 27.26 16.50
CA LEU A 241 -15.82 26.13 17.32
C LEU A 241 -16.99 25.42 18.01
N GLY A 242 -18.18 26.05 18.05
CA GLY A 242 -19.40 25.49 18.61
C GLY A 242 -19.31 25.17 20.11
N THR A 243 -20.44 24.82 20.72
CA THR A 243 -20.57 24.44 22.15
C THR A 243 -19.92 23.08 22.50
N GLY A 244 -19.15 22.49 21.57
CA GLY A 244 -18.44 21.21 21.72
C GLY A 244 -16.96 21.37 22.07
N ALA A 245 -16.54 22.55 22.52
CA ALA A 245 -15.21 22.83 23.04
C ALA A 245 -15.14 22.56 24.56
N SER A 246 -15.50 21.34 24.97
CA SER A 246 -15.34 20.83 26.33
C SER A 246 -14.55 19.53 26.31
#